data_AF-A0AAN9VF68-F1
#
_entry.id   AF-A0AAN9VF68-F1
#
_cell.length_a   1.000
_cell.length_b   1.000
_cell.length_c   1.000
_cell.angle_alpha   90.00
_cell.angle_beta   90.00
_cell.angle_gamma   90.00
#
_symmetry.space_group_name_H-M   'P 1'
#
loop_
_entity.id
_entity.type
_entity.pdbx_description
1 polymer ?
#
loop_
_entity_poly.entity_id
_entity_poly.type
_entity_poly.pdbx_seq_one_letter_code
_entity_poly.pdbx_strand_id
1 'polypeptide(L)'
;MASTCPVCDLLCNDDSEKSFVCDSCGNPYHVSCAGLSTSEVKCLESKKRVLKFFCPECEQGFKALPQVLSKLNKLNEEILNIKKFIGEKRNADFDRLNSYNPVEIYSEVAERIDRQKNLMFYNLKESSFDSPEERKNYDEKQVISALKNIANFNEENIKVYRVSKFIDHDHIRPIKIRFENSDTVLSLLKNNCKIPDPLRISSDLTKNQRDYLNKLRDELKTINKNKTTKTIKFINGVPQIVDIKVKKNERILRPRAQNQNNQKNV
;
A
#
# COMPACT_ATOMS: atom_id res chain seq x y z
N MET A 1 7.64 -67.07 -12.95
CA MET A 1 6.95 -66.42 -11.81
C MET A 1 5.47 -66.48 -12.13
N ALA A 2 4.65 -66.96 -11.19
CA ALA A 2 3.21 -67.01 -11.40
C ALA A 2 2.67 -65.57 -11.33
N SER A 3 1.99 -65.12 -12.37
CA SER A 3 1.48 -63.76 -12.46
C SER A 3 0.02 -63.73 -12.01
N THR A 4 -0.30 -62.86 -11.05
CA THR A 4 -1.66 -62.68 -10.51
C THR A 4 -2.45 -61.65 -11.32
N CYS A 5 -3.77 -61.83 -11.37
CA CYS A 5 -4.67 -60.84 -11.94
C CYS A 5 -4.82 -59.64 -10.99
N PRO A 6 -4.61 -58.39 -11.42
CA PRO A 6 -4.76 -57.21 -10.56
C PRO A 6 -6.20 -56.92 -10.10
N VAL A 7 -7.21 -57.60 -10.65
CA VAL A 7 -8.63 -57.34 -10.34
C VAL A 7 -9.15 -58.28 -9.25
N CYS A 8 -8.70 -59.53 -9.23
CA CYS A 8 -9.19 -60.56 -8.30
C CYS A 8 -8.08 -61.20 -7.46
N ASP A 9 -6.82 -60.81 -7.67
CA ASP A 9 -5.62 -61.32 -7.00
C ASP A 9 -5.37 -62.84 -7.15
N LEU A 10 -6.10 -63.52 -8.03
CA LEU A 10 -5.93 -64.95 -8.34
C LEU A 10 -4.87 -65.18 -9.43
N LEU A 11 -4.30 -66.38 -9.47
CA LEU A 11 -3.29 -66.76 -10.47
C LEU A 11 -3.91 -66.88 -11.88
N CYS A 12 -3.27 -66.29 -12.89
CA CYS A 12 -3.71 -66.32 -14.30
C CYS A 12 -3.27 -67.58 -15.07
N ASN A 13 -2.67 -68.57 -14.39
CA ASN A 13 -2.09 -69.80 -14.95
C ASN A 13 -2.86 -71.07 -14.54
N ASP A 14 -4.03 -70.96 -13.92
CA ASP A 14 -4.86 -72.13 -13.63
C ASP A 14 -5.52 -72.60 -14.94
N ASP A 15 -5.40 -73.88 -15.27
CA ASP A 15 -5.87 -74.50 -16.53
C ASP A 15 -7.38 -74.30 -16.81
N SER A 16 -8.12 -73.73 -15.85
CA SER A 16 -9.56 -73.50 -15.92
C SER A 16 -9.98 -72.22 -16.66
N GLU A 17 -9.13 -71.19 -16.77
CA GLU A 17 -9.55 -69.90 -17.36
C GLU A 17 -8.46 -69.23 -18.20
N LYS A 18 -8.80 -68.84 -19.43
CA LYS A 18 -7.88 -68.12 -20.32
C LYS A 18 -7.55 -66.74 -19.75
N SER A 19 -6.31 -66.31 -19.94
CA SER A 19 -5.85 -64.98 -19.54
C SER A 19 -5.21 -64.21 -20.71
N PHE A 20 -5.31 -62.88 -20.67
CA PHE A 20 -4.71 -61.97 -21.65
C PHE A 20 -3.83 -60.94 -20.96
N VAL A 21 -2.74 -60.56 -21.62
CA VAL A 21 -1.79 -59.56 -21.12
C VAL A 21 -2.14 -58.19 -21.69
N CYS A 22 -2.29 -57.19 -20.83
CA CYS A 22 -2.46 -55.80 -21.25
C CYS A 22 -1.23 -55.33 -22.05
N ASP A 23 -1.45 -54.82 -23.26
CA ASP A 23 -0.39 -54.37 -24.17
C ASP A 23 0.32 -53.08 -23.69
N SER A 24 -0.18 -52.43 -22.63
CA SER A 24 0.45 -51.23 -22.04
C SER A 24 1.21 -51.53 -20.74
N CYS A 25 0.59 -52.20 -19.76
CA CYS A 25 1.21 -52.43 -18.46
C CYS A 25 1.83 -53.82 -18.30
N GLY A 26 1.56 -54.76 -19.21
CA GLY A 26 2.10 -56.13 -19.16
C GLY A 26 1.48 -57.03 -18.09
N ASN A 27 0.50 -56.55 -17.33
CA ASN A 27 -0.20 -57.37 -16.34
C ASN A 27 -1.20 -58.32 -17.02
N PRO A 28 -1.32 -59.58 -16.56
CA PRO A 28 -2.31 -60.52 -17.06
C PRO A 28 -3.67 -60.30 -16.38
N TYR A 29 -4.73 -60.56 -17.13
CA TYR A 29 -6.11 -60.48 -16.65
C TYR A 29 -6.86 -61.72 -17.11
N HIS A 30 -7.70 -62.30 -16.22
CA HIS A 30 -8.69 -63.29 -16.65
C HIS A 30 -9.65 -62.66 -17.67
N VAL A 31 -10.15 -63.47 -18.61
CA VAL A 31 -11.14 -63.02 -19.60
C VAL A 31 -12.35 -62.35 -18.92
N SER A 32 -12.84 -62.95 -17.82
CA SER A 32 -13.94 -62.42 -17.02
C SER A 32 -13.61 -61.08 -16.36
N CYS A 33 -12.42 -60.98 -15.74
CA CYS A 33 -11.94 -59.77 -15.08
C CYS A 33 -11.62 -58.62 -16.05
N ALA A 34 -11.24 -58.94 -17.29
CA ALA A 34 -11.03 -57.99 -18.36
C ALA A 34 -12.34 -57.49 -19.00
N GLY A 35 -13.48 -58.15 -18.70
CA GLY A 35 -14.78 -57.82 -19.28
C GLY A 35 -14.88 -58.12 -20.79
N LEU A 36 -14.08 -59.05 -21.31
CA LEU A 36 -14.01 -59.35 -22.74
C LEU A 36 -15.15 -60.29 -23.16
N SER A 37 -15.82 -59.94 -24.25
CA SER A 37 -16.80 -60.81 -24.92
C SER A 37 -16.13 -61.99 -25.63
N THR A 38 -16.90 -63.04 -25.89
CA THR A 38 -16.43 -64.23 -26.61
C THR A 38 -15.92 -63.92 -28.02
N SER A 39 -16.48 -62.90 -28.69
CA SER A 39 -16.00 -62.37 -29.96
C SER A 39 -14.65 -61.68 -29.85
N GLU A 40 -14.43 -60.88 -28.81
CA GLU A 40 -13.17 -60.15 -28.60
C GLU A 40 -12.02 -61.09 -28.25
N VAL A 41 -12.29 -62.12 -27.43
CA VAL A 41 -11.34 -63.19 -27.12
C VAL A 41 -10.84 -63.87 -28.40
N LYS A 42 -11.75 -64.25 -29.31
CA LYS A 42 -11.37 -64.86 -30.60
C LYS A 42 -10.51 -63.93 -31.47
N CYS A 43 -10.77 -62.63 -31.44
CA CYS A 43 -9.97 -61.65 -32.16
C CYS A 43 -8.55 -61.50 -31.54
N LEU A 44 -8.44 -61.54 -30.21
CA LEU A 44 -7.18 -61.43 -29.48
C LEU A 44 -6.31 -62.70 -29.56
N GLU A 45 -6.88 -63.87 -29.81
CA GLU A 45 -6.14 -65.12 -30.03
C GLU A 45 -5.44 -65.21 -31.39
N SER A 46 -5.75 -64.29 -32.32
CA SER A 46 -5.13 -64.29 -33.65
C SER A 46 -3.65 -63.94 -33.58
N LYS A 47 -2.78 -64.81 -34.13
CA LYS A 47 -1.32 -64.63 -34.20
C LYS A 47 -0.88 -63.37 -34.97
N LYS A 48 -1.78 -62.76 -35.76
CA LYS A 48 -1.57 -61.51 -36.50
C LYS A 48 -2.57 -60.43 -36.07
N ARG A 49 -2.80 -60.26 -34.76
CA ARG A 49 -3.71 -59.23 -34.27
C ARG A 49 -3.10 -57.83 -34.44
N VAL A 50 -3.89 -56.94 -35.03
CA VAL A 50 -3.66 -55.48 -34.98
C VAL A 50 -4.32 -54.89 -33.74
N LEU A 51 -5.36 -55.55 -33.24
CA LEU A 51 -6.15 -55.11 -32.10
C LEU A 51 -5.37 -55.29 -30.81
N LYS A 52 -5.17 -54.18 -30.08
CA LYS A 52 -4.51 -54.16 -28.77
C LYS A 52 -5.55 -54.29 -27.65
N PHE A 53 -5.20 -55.03 -26.62
CA PHE A 53 -5.94 -55.11 -25.37
C PHE A 53 -5.31 -54.17 -24.34
N PHE A 54 -6.11 -53.27 -23.80
CA PHE A 54 -5.71 -52.42 -22.68
C PHE A 54 -6.64 -52.74 -21.50
N CYS A 55 -6.08 -52.92 -20.32
CA CYS A 55 -6.89 -53.06 -19.11
C CYS A 55 -7.62 -51.74 -18.80
N PRO A 56 -8.68 -51.78 -17.97
CA PRO A 56 -9.50 -50.61 -17.66
C PRO A 56 -8.67 -49.41 -17.15
N GLU A 57 -7.66 -49.65 -16.32
CA GLU A 57 -6.76 -48.60 -15.82
C GLU A 57 -5.94 -47.95 -16.94
N CYS A 58 -5.34 -48.76 -17.83
CA CYS A 58 -4.57 -48.24 -18.95
C CYS A 58 -5.47 -47.49 -19.94
N GLU A 59 -6.66 -48.02 -20.25
CA GLU A 59 -7.64 -47.35 -21.12
C GLU A 59 -8.08 -46.00 -20.54
N GLN A 60 -8.37 -45.95 -19.25
CA GLN A 60 -8.72 -44.72 -18.55
C GLN A 60 -7.55 -43.72 -18.55
N GLY A 61 -6.32 -44.20 -18.36
CA GLY A 61 -5.10 -43.40 -18.49
C GLY A 61 -4.96 -42.76 -19.86
N PHE A 62 -5.18 -43.51 -20.94
CA PHE A 62 -5.17 -42.98 -22.31
C PHE A 62 -6.28 -41.95 -22.56
N LYS A 63 -7.47 -42.13 -21.98
CA LYS A 63 -8.57 -41.15 -22.06
C LYS A 63 -8.26 -39.86 -21.30
N ALA A 64 -7.53 -39.94 -20.19
CA ALA A 64 -7.13 -38.78 -19.39
C ALA A 64 -5.95 -38.00 -19.99
N LEU A 65 -5.09 -38.67 -20.77
CA LEU A 65 -3.85 -38.08 -21.29
C LEU A 65 -4.07 -36.78 -22.12
N PRO A 66 -5.03 -36.69 -23.05
CA PRO A 66 -5.31 -35.45 -23.78
C PRO A 66 -5.73 -34.28 -22.85
N GLN A 67 -6.47 -34.57 -21.78
CA GLN A 67 -6.89 -33.57 -20.82
C GLN A 67 -5.70 -33.04 -20.01
N VAL A 68 -4.80 -33.93 -19.61
CA VAL A 68 -3.55 -33.57 -18.92
C VAL A 68 -2.66 -32.72 -19.83
N LEU A 69 -2.50 -33.10 -21.10
CA LEU A 69 -1.75 -32.32 -22.08
C LEU A 69 -2.35 -30.91 -22.27
N SER A 70 -3.68 -30.80 -22.37
CA SER A 70 -4.36 -29.51 -22.45
C SER A 70 -4.06 -28.64 -21.22
N LYS A 71 -4.10 -29.21 -20.01
CA LYS A 71 -3.76 -28.49 -18.77
C LYS A 71 -2.30 -28.06 -18.74
N LEU A 72 -1.36 -28.91 -19.16
CA LEU A 72 0.06 -28.56 -19.26
C LEU A 72 0.31 -27.40 -20.23
N ASN A 73 -0.36 -27.39 -21.38
CA ASN A 73 -0.24 -26.31 -22.34
C ASN A 73 -0.76 -24.98 -21.77
N LYS A 74 -1.92 -25.00 -21.10
CA LYS A 74 -2.46 -23.80 -20.41
C LYS A 74 -1.51 -23.28 -19.34
N LEU A 75 -0.95 -24.17 -18.51
CA LEU A 75 0.03 -23.79 -17.50
C LEU A 75 1.30 -23.18 -18.12
N ASN A 76 1.79 -23.73 -19.24
CA ASN A 76 2.93 -23.17 -19.95
C ASN A 76 2.62 -21.77 -20.51
N GLU A 77 1.44 -21.54 -21.05
CA GLU A 77 0.98 -20.22 -21.48
C GLU A 77 0.92 -19.22 -20.32
N GLU A 78 0.35 -19.62 -19.18
CA GLU A 78 0.31 -18.80 -17.97
C GLU A 78 1.71 -18.45 -17.47
N ILE A 79 2.64 -19.41 -17.44
CA ILE A 79 4.03 -19.17 -17.06
C ILE A 79 4.70 -18.17 -18.00
N LEU A 80 4.49 -18.28 -19.32
CA LEU A 80 5.03 -17.34 -20.30
C LEU A 80 4.46 -15.93 -20.10
N ASN A 81 3.16 -15.82 -19.86
CA ASN A 81 2.50 -14.55 -19.59
C ASN A 81 3.02 -13.90 -18.30
N ILE A 82 3.19 -14.68 -17.23
CA ILE A 82 3.75 -14.21 -15.96
C ILE A 82 5.19 -13.73 -16.15
N LYS A 83 6.03 -14.49 -16.86
CA LYS A 83 7.42 -14.10 -17.15
C LYS A 83 7.49 -12.79 -17.92
N LYS A 84 6.62 -12.61 -18.92
CA LYS A 84 6.53 -11.37 -19.70
C LYS A 84 6.12 -10.19 -18.82
N PHE A 85 5.07 -10.35 -18.03
CA PHE A 85 4.60 -9.31 -17.11
C PHE A 85 5.67 -8.88 -16.10
N ILE A 86 6.42 -9.84 -15.55
CA ILE A 86 7.53 -9.55 -14.64
C ILE A 86 8.64 -8.77 -15.35
N GLY A 87 9.00 -9.16 -16.57
CA GLY A 87 10.00 -8.45 -17.37
C GLY A 87 9.60 -7.00 -17.66
N GLU A 88 8.35 -6.79 -18.09
CA GLU A 88 7.81 -5.45 -18.37
C GLU A 88 7.77 -4.57 -17.12
N LYS A 89 7.28 -5.09 -15.98
CA LYS A 89 7.29 -4.35 -14.72
C LYS A 89 8.70 -3.98 -14.26
N ARG A 90 9.64 -4.92 -14.36
CA ARG A 90 11.03 -4.69 -13.92
C ARG A 90 11.70 -3.58 -14.74
N ASN A 91 11.46 -3.55 -16.05
CA ASN A 91 11.97 -2.48 -16.92
C ASN A 91 11.33 -1.13 -16.57
N ALA A 92 10.00 -1.09 -16.39
CA ALA A 92 9.31 0.14 -16.01
C ALA A 92 9.81 0.69 -14.65
N ASP A 93 10.07 -0.17 -13.68
CA ASP A 93 10.61 0.23 -12.37
C ASP A 93 12.08 0.69 -12.48
N PHE A 94 12.88 0.05 -13.34
CA PHE A 94 14.27 0.44 -13.59
C PHE A 94 14.37 1.80 -14.30
N ASP A 95 13.54 2.04 -15.32
CA ASP A 95 13.49 3.32 -16.03
C ASP A 95 13.04 4.46 -15.10
N ARG A 96 12.09 4.18 -14.20
CA ARG A 96 11.69 5.12 -13.14
C ARG A 96 12.85 5.43 -12.19
N LEU A 97 13.67 4.43 -11.83
CA LEU A 97 14.79 4.63 -10.92
C LEU A 97 15.91 5.45 -11.57
N ASN A 98 16.21 5.21 -12.85
CA ASN A 98 17.19 5.98 -13.63
C ASN A 98 16.73 7.41 -13.95
N SER A 99 15.42 7.68 -13.90
CA SER A 99 14.89 9.04 -14.07
C SER A 99 15.24 9.96 -12.90
N TYR A 100 15.67 9.44 -11.74
CA TYR A 100 16.01 10.28 -10.60
C TYR A 100 17.50 10.60 -10.59
N ASN A 101 17.81 11.90 -10.63
CA ASN A 101 19.17 12.37 -10.41
C ASN A 101 19.51 12.24 -8.90
N PRO A 102 20.47 11.39 -8.51
CA PRO A 102 20.82 11.20 -7.09
C PRO A 102 21.25 12.51 -6.43
N VAL A 103 21.88 13.43 -7.17
CA VAL A 103 22.32 14.74 -6.67
C VAL A 103 21.11 15.59 -6.24
N GLU A 104 20.02 15.55 -6.99
CA GLU A 104 18.79 16.28 -6.66
C GLU A 104 18.10 15.71 -5.42
N ILE A 105 18.17 14.39 -5.23
CA ILE A 105 17.65 13.75 -4.01
C ILE A 105 18.46 14.19 -2.80
N TYR A 106 19.80 14.17 -2.89
CA TYR A 106 20.65 14.57 -1.77
C TYR A 106 20.48 16.05 -1.42
N SER A 107 20.39 16.93 -2.43
CA SER A 107 20.17 18.36 -2.20
C SER A 107 18.81 18.63 -1.55
N GLU A 108 17.75 17.95 -2.00
CA GLU A 108 16.42 18.03 -1.38
C GLU A 108 16.43 17.55 0.08
N VAL A 109 17.12 16.43 0.38
CA VAL A 109 17.22 15.92 1.76
C VAL A 109 17.98 16.90 2.65
N ALA A 110 19.11 17.43 2.17
CA ALA A 110 19.88 18.44 2.89
C ALA A 110 19.05 19.71 3.15
N GLU A 111 18.29 20.17 2.15
CA GLU A 111 17.42 21.33 2.28
C GLU A 111 16.30 21.09 3.30
N ARG A 112 15.71 19.89 3.37
CA ARG A 112 14.72 19.54 4.41
C ARG A 112 15.33 19.59 5.81
N ILE A 113 16.55 19.10 5.97
CA ILE A 113 17.28 19.12 7.26
C ILE A 113 17.60 20.55 7.70
N ASP A 114 17.84 21.47 6.76
CA ASP A 114 18.00 22.89 7.09
C ASP A 114 16.66 23.56 7.40
N ARG A 115 15.61 23.22 6.65
CA ARG A 115 14.27 23.84 6.77
C ARG A 115 13.45 23.40 7.96
N GLN A 116 13.67 22.21 8.52
CA GLN A 116 12.97 21.74 9.73
C GLN A 116 13.19 22.65 10.95
N LYS A 117 14.26 23.46 10.96
CA LYS A 117 14.56 24.45 12.00
C LYS A 117 13.92 25.80 11.74
N ASN A 118 13.13 25.93 10.66
CA ASN A 118 12.52 27.17 10.25
C ASN A 118 11.00 27.14 10.42
N LEU A 119 10.44 28.25 10.88
CA LEU A 119 9.01 28.49 10.96
C LEU A 119 8.66 29.66 10.05
N MET A 120 7.56 29.52 9.31
CA MET A 120 6.99 30.58 8.49
C MET A 120 5.84 31.23 9.24
N PHE A 121 5.85 32.55 9.32
CA PHE A 121 4.85 33.37 10.00
C PHE A 121 4.17 34.28 8.97
N TYR A 122 2.84 34.26 8.93
CA TYR A 122 2.05 34.99 7.94
C TYR A 122 1.15 36.04 8.59
N ASN A 123 0.78 37.05 7.80
CA ASN A 123 -0.14 38.12 8.17
C ASN A 123 0.33 39.00 9.33
N LEU A 124 1.64 39.05 9.61
CA LEU A 124 2.20 39.99 10.59
C LEU A 124 2.40 41.36 9.94
N LYS A 125 1.78 42.40 10.49
CA LYS A 125 1.83 43.76 9.93
C LYS A 125 3.27 44.23 9.67
N GLU A 126 3.49 44.85 8.52
CA GLU A 126 4.78 45.45 8.20
C GLU A 126 5.02 46.71 9.05
N SER A 127 6.28 46.96 9.40
CA SER A 127 6.72 48.21 10.01
C SER A 127 6.67 49.36 9.02
N SER A 128 6.34 50.56 9.50
CA SER A 128 6.47 51.81 8.75
C SER A 128 7.78 52.57 9.03
N PHE A 129 8.73 51.96 9.75
CA PHE A 129 10.02 52.59 10.06
C PHE A 129 10.93 52.65 8.83
N ASP A 130 11.66 53.74 8.67
CA ASP A 130 12.62 53.91 7.57
C ASP A 130 13.91 53.12 7.81
N SER A 131 14.38 53.13 9.06
CA SER A 131 15.63 52.46 9.46
C SER A 131 15.51 50.94 9.33
N PRO A 132 16.41 50.26 8.59
CA PRO A 132 16.43 48.80 8.51
C PRO A 132 16.52 48.09 9.87
N GLU A 133 17.25 48.68 10.82
CA GLU A 133 17.45 48.11 12.15
C GLU A 133 16.19 48.20 13.01
N GLU A 134 15.49 49.34 12.97
CA GLU A 134 14.22 49.51 13.68
C GLU A 134 13.14 48.57 13.14
N ARG A 135 13.08 48.37 11.82
CA ARG A 135 12.18 47.40 11.18
C ARG A 135 12.44 45.98 11.66
N LYS A 136 13.72 45.59 11.70
CA LYS A 136 14.13 44.26 12.20
C LYS A 136 13.73 44.08 13.66
N ASN A 137 14.04 45.05 14.52
CA ASN A 137 13.70 45.00 15.94
C ASN A 137 12.19 44.98 16.18
N TYR A 138 11.41 45.68 15.36
CA TYR A 138 9.96 45.66 15.40
C TYR A 138 9.39 44.28 15.06
N ASP A 139 9.87 43.68 13.96
CA ASP A 139 9.46 42.33 13.55
C ASP A 139 9.82 41.29 14.60
N GLU A 140 11.03 41.37 15.18
CA GLU A 140 11.49 40.45 16.22
C GLU A 140 10.63 40.55 17.49
N LYS A 141 10.35 41.77 17.98
CA LYS A 141 9.48 41.98 19.14
C LYS A 141 8.07 41.44 18.91
N GLN A 142 7.49 41.69 17.73
CA GLN A 142 6.16 41.17 17.40
C GLN A 142 6.15 39.64 17.35
N VAL A 143 7.14 39.02 16.70
CA VAL A 143 7.26 37.55 16.64
C VAL A 143 7.37 36.96 18.04
N ILE A 144 8.27 37.48 18.88
CA ILE A 144 8.45 36.98 20.26
C ILE A 144 7.16 37.11 21.06
N SER A 145 6.46 38.24 20.95
CA SER A 145 5.19 38.45 21.64
C SER A 145 4.12 37.44 21.21
N ALA A 146 4.06 37.12 19.91
CA ALA A 146 3.11 36.15 19.39
C ALA A 146 3.47 34.71 19.81
N LEU A 147 4.76 34.35 19.80
CA LEU A 147 5.22 33.01 20.18
C LEU A 147 5.00 32.71 21.67
N LYS A 148 5.18 33.71 22.55
CA LYS A 148 4.92 33.59 24.00
C LYS A 148 3.47 33.22 24.33
N ASN A 149 2.52 33.57 23.45
CA ASN A 149 1.11 33.20 23.64
C ASN A 149 0.79 31.74 23.26
N ILE A 150 1.60 31.14 22.38
CA ILE A 150 1.37 29.79 21.85
C ILE A 150 1.89 28.73 22.83
N ALA A 151 3.10 28.97 23.33
CA ALA A 151 3.82 28.10 24.25
C ALA A 151 4.62 28.96 25.22
N ASN A 152 5.05 28.39 26.36
CA ASN A 152 6.04 29.00 27.26
C ASN A 152 7.41 29.06 26.58
N PHE A 153 7.48 29.83 25.49
CA PHE A 153 8.62 29.96 24.62
C PHE A 153 9.63 30.93 25.25
N ASN A 154 10.82 30.39 25.54
CA ASN A 154 11.89 31.09 26.27
C ASN A 154 13.21 31.10 25.49
N GLU A 155 13.23 30.86 24.17
CA GLU A 155 14.49 30.96 23.41
C GLU A 155 14.81 32.42 23.08
N GLU A 156 16.05 32.81 23.35
CA GLU A 156 16.56 34.16 23.09
C GLU A 156 17.27 34.26 21.72
N ASN A 157 17.73 33.15 21.17
CA ASN A 157 18.55 33.11 19.94
C ASN A 157 17.74 32.76 18.69
N ILE A 158 16.77 33.60 18.32
CA ILE A 158 16.05 33.44 17.05
C ILE A 158 16.56 34.39 15.98
N LYS A 159 16.63 33.90 14.73
CA LYS A 159 16.92 34.75 13.57
C LYS A 159 15.63 35.02 12.82
N VAL A 160 15.24 36.29 12.75
CA VAL A 160 13.99 36.74 12.12
C VAL A 160 14.29 37.55 10.88
N TYR A 161 13.65 37.22 9.76
CA TYR A 161 13.74 37.99 8.52
C TYR A 161 12.51 37.81 7.64
N ARG A 162 12.10 38.89 6.95
CA ARG A 162 11.03 38.85 5.95
C ARG A 162 11.50 38.12 4.70
N VAL A 163 10.61 37.32 4.12
CA VAL A 163 10.82 36.65 2.82
C VAL A 163 10.22 37.52 1.72
N SER A 164 10.93 37.61 0.60
CA SER A 164 10.58 38.44 -0.58
C SER A 164 10.97 39.91 -0.49
N LYS A 165 11.10 40.53 -1.67
CA LYS A 165 11.32 41.97 -1.82
C LYS A 165 10.07 42.72 -1.36
N PHE A 166 10.28 43.87 -0.72
CA PHE A 166 9.21 44.80 -0.43
C PHE A 166 8.62 45.32 -1.76
N ILE A 167 7.30 45.34 -1.86
CA ILE A 167 6.57 45.82 -3.04
C ILE A 167 5.79 47.07 -2.63
N ASP A 168 4.84 46.91 -1.72
CA ASP A 168 4.02 47.98 -1.15
C ASP A 168 3.55 47.60 0.27
N HIS A 169 2.75 48.48 0.90
CA HIS A 169 2.22 48.27 2.24
C HIS A 169 0.97 47.35 2.31
N ASP A 170 0.32 47.08 1.18
CA ASP A 170 -0.85 46.19 1.12
C ASP A 170 -0.42 44.73 1.09
N HIS A 171 0.75 44.44 0.53
CA HIS A 171 1.32 43.11 0.44
C HIS A 171 2.16 42.77 1.67
N ILE A 172 1.51 42.16 2.67
CA ILE A 172 2.19 41.69 3.88
C ILE A 172 3.11 40.50 3.54
N ARG A 173 4.43 40.70 3.69
CA ARG A 173 5.40 39.63 3.45
C ARG A 173 5.44 38.61 4.58
N PRO A 174 5.59 37.31 4.28
CA PRO A 174 5.85 36.29 5.29
C PRO A 174 7.17 36.55 6.01
N ILE A 175 7.23 36.20 7.30
CA ILE A 175 8.47 36.17 8.07
C ILE A 175 8.95 34.73 8.16
N LYS A 176 10.25 34.54 7.95
CA LYS A 176 10.96 33.32 8.27
C LYS A 176 11.71 33.48 9.59
N ILE A 177 11.49 32.54 10.48
CA ILE A 177 12.13 32.46 11.79
C ILE A 177 12.99 31.20 11.80
N ARG A 178 14.28 31.33 12.08
CA ARG A 178 15.21 30.20 12.20
C ARG A 178 15.57 30.00 13.66
N PHE A 179 15.35 28.77 14.13
CA PHE A 179 15.63 28.29 15.48
C PHE A 179 16.90 27.43 15.48
N GLU A 180 17.42 27.14 16.67
CA GLU A 180 18.55 26.22 16.83
C GLU A 180 18.11 24.75 16.72
N ASN A 181 16.92 24.43 17.25
CA ASN A 181 16.35 23.08 17.29
C ASN A 181 15.01 22.98 16.53
N SER A 182 14.81 21.89 15.80
CA SER A 182 13.55 21.53 15.14
C SER A 182 12.44 21.14 16.12
N ASP A 183 12.77 20.64 17.31
CA ASP A 183 11.77 20.24 18.31
C ASP A 183 10.92 21.43 18.77
N THR A 184 11.55 22.60 18.91
CA THR A 184 10.89 23.85 19.22
C THR A 184 9.86 24.20 18.15
N VAL A 185 10.25 24.12 16.87
CA VAL A 185 9.36 24.33 15.72
C VAL A 185 8.17 23.37 15.76
N LEU A 186 8.41 22.08 16.01
CA LEU A 186 7.34 21.07 16.12
C LEU A 186 6.39 21.36 17.28
N SER A 187 6.91 21.80 18.43
CA SER A 187 6.11 22.15 19.61
C SER A 187 5.20 23.36 19.34
N LEU A 188 5.70 24.36 18.60
CA LEU A 188 4.93 25.53 18.18
C LEU A 188 3.85 25.14 17.16
N LEU A 189 4.21 24.32 16.17
CA LEU A 189 3.26 23.84 15.15
C LEU A 189 2.12 23.00 15.74
N LYS A 190 2.40 22.19 16.79
CA LYS A 190 1.37 21.43 17.53
C LYS A 190 0.35 22.34 18.23
N ASN A 191 0.77 23.54 18.63
CA ASN A 191 -0.05 24.52 19.33
C ASN A 191 -0.58 25.64 18.41
N ASN A 192 -0.50 25.47 17.09
CA ASN A 192 -0.91 26.48 16.11
C ASN A 192 -2.36 26.96 16.28
N CYS A 193 -3.25 26.13 16.85
CA CYS A 193 -4.63 26.53 17.16
C CYS A 193 -4.76 27.66 18.20
N LYS A 194 -3.69 27.97 18.96
CA LYS A 194 -3.67 29.06 19.95
C LYS A 194 -3.30 30.42 19.35
N ILE A 195 -2.92 30.45 18.08
CA ILE A 195 -2.57 31.70 17.40
C ILE A 195 -3.83 32.52 17.15
N PRO A 196 -3.85 33.81 17.52
CA PRO A 196 -4.98 34.67 17.23
C PRO A 196 -5.12 34.91 15.73
N ASP A 197 -6.34 34.78 15.22
CA ASP A 197 -6.65 35.21 13.85
C ASP A 197 -6.40 36.73 13.69
N PRO A 198 -5.89 37.19 12.53
CA PRO A 198 -5.66 36.46 11.29
C PRO A 198 -4.24 35.85 11.16
N LEU A 199 -3.45 35.81 12.23
CA LEU A 199 -2.07 35.33 12.18
C LEU A 199 -2.04 33.82 11.92
N ARG A 200 -1.03 33.35 11.20
CA ARG A 200 -0.85 31.92 10.90
C ARG A 200 0.61 31.55 10.94
N ILE A 201 0.91 30.37 11.48
CA ILE A 201 2.22 29.74 11.32
C ILE A 201 2.13 28.49 10.46
N SER A 202 3.22 28.19 9.75
CA SER A 202 3.41 26.93 9.06
C SER A 202 4.89 26.52 9.06
N SER A 203 5.15 25.26 8.74
CA SER A 203 6.51 24.76 8.50
C SER A 203 7.10 25.39 7.23
N ASP A 204 8.40 25.70 7.23
CA ASP A 204 9.13 26.04 6.01
C ASP A 204 9.32 24.78 5.15
N LEU A 205 8.83 24.81 3.91
CA LEU A 205 8.82 23.65 3.02
C LEU A 205 9.74 23.89 1.82
N THR A 206 10.36 22.81 1.33
CA THR A 206 11.09 22.85 0.05
C THR A 206 10.13 23.13 -1.11
N LYS A 207 10.69 23.45 -2.28
CA LYS A 207 9.87 23.61 -3.50
C LYS A 207 9.09 22.33 -3.81
N ASN A 208 9.75 21.18 -3.79
CA ASN A 208 9.14 19.89 -4.07
C ASN A 208 8.01 19.55 -3.08
N GLN A 209 8.21 19.82 -1.79
CA GLN A 209 7.15 19.61 -0.78
C GLN A 209 5.94 20.54 -0.99
N ARG A 210 6.16 21.81 -1.35
CA ARG A 210 5.08 22.76 -1.66
C ARG A 210 4.29 22.32 -2.89
N ASP A 211 4.99 21.96 -3.95
CA ASP A 211 4.38 21.53 -5.21
C ASP A 211 3.55 20.25 -5.00
N TYR A 212 4.08 19.28 -4.23
CA TYR A 212 3.35 18.08 -3.87
C TYR A 212 2.09 18.37 -3.05
N LEU A 213 2.18 19.23 -2.02
CA LEU A 213 1.02 19.63 -1.23
C LEU A 213 -0.02 20.39 -2.05
N ASN A 214 0.40 21.24 -2.99
CA ASN A 214 -0.51 21.95 -3.87
C ASN A 214 -1.25 20.98 -4.81
N LYS A 215 -0.55 20.01 -5.40
CA LYS A 215 -1.17 18.92 -6.17
C LYS A 215 -2.23 18.18 -5.36
N LEU A 216 -1.90 17.76 -4.13
CA LEU A 216 -2.86 17.11 -3.24
C LEU A 216 -4.07 18.00 -2.91
N ARG A 217 -3.87 19.31 -2.72
CA ARG A 217 -4.98 20.25 -2.48
C ARG A 217 -5.88 20.37 -3.71
N ASP A 218 -5.33 20.37 -4.91
CA ASP A 218 -6.11 20.49 -6.15
C ASP A 218 -6.86 19.19 -6.46
N GLU A 219 -6.23 18.03 -6.22
CA GLU A 219 -6.89 16.73 -6.23
C GLU A 219 -8.04 16.70 -5.21
N LEU A 220 -7.79 17.15 -3.96
CA LEU A 220 -8.81 17.20 -2.92
C LEU A 220 -10.00 18.10 -3.29
N LYS A 221 -9.74 19.28 -3.88
CA LYS A 221 -10.80 20.16 -4.38
C LYS A 221 -11.67 19.45 -5.42
N THR A 222 -11.04 18.70 -6.34
CA THR A 222 -11.74 17.95 -7.39
C THR A 222 -12.59 16.82 -6.80
N ILE A 223 -12.05 16.10 -5.82
CA ILE A 223 -12.74 15.02 -5.09
C ILE A 223 -13.93 15.54 -4.27
N ASN A 224 -13.77 16.68 -3.59
CA ASN A 224 -14.81 17.26 -2.74
C ASN A 224 -15.95 17.92 -3.53
N LYS A 225 -15.74 18.29 -4.82
CA LYS A 225 -16.85 18.68 -5.72
C LYS A 225 -17.89 17.55 -5.85
N ASN A 226 -17.47 16.29 -5.74
CA ASN A 226 -18.34 15.12 -5.81
C ASN A 226 -18.94 14.73 -4.44
N LYS A 227 -19.01 15.66 -3.47
CA LYS A 227 -19.57 15.48 -2.11
C LYS A 227 -18.94 14.37 -1.25
N THR A 228 -17.71 13.95 -1.54
CA THR A 228 -16.97 13.07 -0.63
C THR A 228 -16.31 13.89 0.48
N THR A 229 -16.28 13.36 1.70
CA THR A 229 -15.68 14.03 2.87
C THR A 229 -14.25 13.55 3.05
N LYS A 230 -13.34 13.97 2.16
CA LYS A 230 -11.91 13.69 2.28
C LYS A 230 -11.15 14.88 2.86
N THR A 231 -9.99 14.62 3.46
CA THR A 231 -9.06 15.64 3.96
C THR A 231 -7.61 15.21 3.75
N ILE A 232 -6.68 16.15 3.79
CA ILE A 232 -5.24 15.83 3.80
C ILE A 232 -4.81 15.61 5.24
N LYS A 233 -4.24 14.45 5.53
CA LYS A 233 -3.65 14.11 6.83
C LYS A 233 -2.20 13.67 6.63
N PHE A 234 -1.35 14.05 7.57
CA PHE A 234 0.03 13.57 7.61
C PHE A 234 0.08 12.21 8.32
N ILE A 235 0.53 11.17 7.61
CA ILE A 235 0.75 9.82 8.13
C ILE A 235 2.25 9.54 7.99
N ASN A 236 2.94 9.30 9.11
CA ASN A 236 4.40 9.12 9.17
C ASN A 236 5.18 10.26 8.48
N GLY A 237 4.72 11.50 8.65
CA GLY A 237 5.33 12.69 8.02
C GLY A 237 5.00 12.89 6.55
N VAL A 238 4.23 11.99 5.92
CA VAL A 238 3.84 12.09 4.50
C VAL A 238 2.39 12.56 4.40
N PRO A 239 2.10 13.66 3.66
CA PRO A 239 0.72 14.10 3.46
C PRO A 239 0.00 13.15 2.51
N GLN A 240 -1.19 12.70 2.92
CA GLN A 240 -2.03 11.79 2.15
C GLN A 240 -3.49 12.23 2.24
N ILE A 241 -4.26 12.00 1.17
CA ILE A 241 -5.71 12.21 1.15
C ILE A 241 -6.38 11.03 1.84
N VAL A 242 -7.14 11.30 2.90
CA VAL A 242 -7.82 10.29 3.73
C VAL A 242 -9.29 10.64 3.90
N ASP A 243 -10.12 9.63 4.13
CA ASP A 243 -11.53 9.83 4.43
C ASP A 243 -11.71 10.36 5.88
N ILE A 244 -12.60 11.33 6.05
CA ILE A 244 -12.94 11.88 7.36
C ILE A 244 -13.80 10.83 8.09
N LYS A 245 -13.22 10.16 9.08
CA LYS A 245 -13.99 9.32 10.01
C LYS A 245 -14.89 10.22 10.86
N VAL A 246 -16.18 10.29 10.51
CA VAL A 246 -17.19 10.94 11.36
C VAL A 246 -17.22 10.15 12.66
N LYS A 247 -16.72 10.74 13.76
CA LYS A 247 -16.92 10.16 15.09
C LYS A 247 -18.42 10.18 15.35
N LYS A 248 -19.09 9.02 15.32
CA LYS A 248 -20.43 8.87 15.91
C LYS A 248 -20.28 9.20 17.40
N ASN A 249 -20.70 10.40 17.81
CA ASN A 249 -20.87 10.74 19.21
C ASN A 249 -22.08 9.96 19.73
N GLU A 250 -21.88 8.70 20.12
CA GLU A 250 -22.80 8.01 21.04
C GLU A 250 -22.57 8.56 22.45
N ARG A 251 -23.05 9.79 22.70
CA ARG A 251 -23.36 10.21 24.06
C ARG A 251 -24.69 9.57 24.43
N ILE A 252 -24.64 8.31 24.85
CA ILE A 252 -25.71 7.73 25.66
C ILE A 252 -25.75 8.57 26.94
N LEU A 253 -26.77 9.42 27.05
CA LEU A 253 -27.18 10.05 28.29
C LEU A 253 -27.49 8.93 29.29
N ARG A 254 -26.52 8.58 30.14
CA ARG A 254 -26.81 7.78 31.33
C ARG A 254 -27.69 8.65 32.25
N PRO A 255 -28.84 8.17 32.72
CA PRO A 255 -29.62 8.89 33.72
C PRO A 255 -28.76 9.12 34.96
N ARG A 256 -28.71 10.37 35.43
CA ARG A 256 -28.16 10.70 36.76
C ARG A 256 -28.97 9.91 37.79
N ALA A 257 -28.35 8.92 38.43
CA ALA A 257 -28.87 8.36 39.66
C ALA A 257 -29.01 9.50 40.68
N GLN A 258 -30.24 9.74 41.13
CA GLN A 258 -30.51 10.64 42.24
C GLN A 258 -29.95 10.00 43.51
N ASN A 259 -28.85 10.54 44.02
CA ASN A 259 -28.39 10.24 45.37
C ASN A 259 -29.36 10.91 46.36
N GLN A 260 -30.34 10.14 46.85
CA GLN A 260 -30.99 10.41 48.13
C GLN A 260 -30.13 9.75 49.22
N ASN A 261 -29.22 10.51 49.82
CA ASN A 261 -28.66 10.11 51.11
C ASN A 261 -29.43 10.83 52.21
N ASN A 262 -30.25 10.02 52.88
CA ASN A 262 -30.85 10.26 54.19
C ASN A 262 -29.82 10.83 55.17
N GLN A 263 -30.15 11.98 55.76
CA GLN A 263 -29.68 12.33 57.09
C GLN A 263 -30.60 11.63 58.11
N LYS A 264 -30.04 10.67 58.86
CA LYS A 264 -30.59 10.18 60.13
C LYS A 264 -29.41 9.91 61.08
N ASN A 265 -29.44 10.60 62.23
CA ASN A 265 -28.91 10.25 63.55
C ASN A 265 -27.38 10.06 63.63
N VAL A 266 -26.63 10.67 64.56
CA VAL A 266 -26.82 10.92 66.00
C VAL A 266 -26.08 12.20 66.37
#